data_AF-A0A1F6CEJ2-F1
#
_entry.id   AF-A0A1F6CEJ2-F1
#
_cell.length_a   1.000
_cell.length_b   1.000
_cell.length_c   1.000
_cell.angle_alpha   90.00
_cell.angle_beta   90.00
_cell.angle_gamma   90.00
#
_symmetry.space_group_name_H-M   'P 1'
#
loop_
_entity.id
_entity.type
_entity.pdbx_description
1 polymer ?
#
loop_
_entity_poly.entity_id
_entity_poly.type
_entity_poly.pdbx_seq_one_letter_code
_entity_poly.pdbx_strand_id
1 'polypeptide(L)'
;MSLEQNQTFASELETQLREAGLPGAPREIVGRLYQFGCEQTAHHHILVGTIQAVEVSDEGGLNFYVTNPRFWGARLISITFSDGKWMAYVDIKPRGWSKEELERMSEEEVDRAIEENIAAKFFEGEFQLL
;
A
#
# COMPACT_ATOMS: atom_id res chain seq x y z
N MET A 1 5.08 -14.77 -21.74
CA MET A 1 6.37 -14.09 -21.51
C MET A 1 7.49 -14.90 -22.10
N SER A 2 8.43 -14.24 -22.78
CA SER A 2 9.68 -14.86 -23.23
C SER A 2 10.65 -15.05 -22.05
N LEU A 3 11.68 -15.86 -22.24
CA LEU A 3 12.70 -16.12 -21.22
C LEU A 3 13.50 -14.85 -20.88
N GLU A 4 13.76 -14.01 -21.87
CA GLU A 4 14.40 -12.70 -21.71
C GLU A 4 13.54 -11.73 -20.89
N GLN A 5 12.22 -11.68 -21.15
CA GLN A 5 11.29 -10.86 -20.37
C GLN A 5 11.26 -11.27 -18.89
N ASN A 6 11.31 -12.57 -18.60
CA ASN A 6 11.37 -13.06 -17.22
C ASN A 6 12.68 -12.69 -16.51
N GLN A 7 13.80 -12.68 -17.23
CA GLN A 7 15.10 -12.29 -16.67
C GLN A 7 15.16 -10.80 -16.38
N THR A 8 14.62 -9.96 -17.28
CA THR A 8 14.52 -8.51 -17.05
C THR A 8 13.65 -8.20 -15.84
N PHE A 9 12.46 -8.82 -15.76
CA PHE A 9 11.57 -8.65 -14.60
C PHE A 9 12.21 -9.09 -13.28
N ALA A 10 12.87 -10.26 -13.27
CA ALA A 10 13.54 -10.74 -12.06
C ALA A 10 14.67 -9.79 -11.60
N SER A 11 15.42 -9.22 -12.55
CA SER A 11 16.47 -8.24 -12.27
C SER A 11 15.89 -6.92 -11.75
N GLU A 12 14.76 -6.47 -12.28
CA GLU A 12 14.08 -5.25 -11.85
C GLU A 12 13.52 -5.40 -10.44
N LEU A 13 12.82 -6.50 -10.18
CA LEU A 13 12.30 -6.83 -8.85
C LEU A 13 13.44 -6.93 -7.82
N GLU A 14 14.54 -7.60 -8.15
CA GLU A 14 15.71 -7.67 -7.26
C GLU A 14 16.30 -6.29 -6.96
N THR A 15 16.40 -5.42 -7.96
CA THR A 15 16.92 -4.06 -7.80
C THR A 15 16.01 -3.25 -6.88
N GLN A 16 14.71 -3.24 -7.15
CA GLN A 16 13.71 -2.52 -6.36
C GLN A 16 13.69 -3.02 -4.91
N LEU A 17 13.76 -4.34 -4.68
CA LEU A 17 13.83 -4.90 -3.33
C LEU A 17 15.06 -4.42 -2.56
N ARG A 18 16.23 -4.36 -3.22
CA ARG A 18 17.46 -3.86 -2.61
C ARG A 18 17.39 -2.36 -2.31
N GLU A 19 16.80 -1.57 -3.20
CA GLU A 19 16.55 -0.13 -2.98
C GLU A 19 15.64 0.11 -1.77
N ALA A 20 14.68 -0.79 -1.55
CA ALA A 20 13.81 -0.80 -0.39
C ALA A 20 14.48 -1.34 0.90
N GLY A 21 15.78 -1.72 0.84
CA GLY A 21 16.52 -2.27 1.98
C GLY A 21 16.19 -3.73 2.32
N LEU A 22 15.62 -4.48 1.38
CA LEU A 22 15.14 -5.86 1.58
C LEU A 22 16.03 -6.90 0.87
N PRO A 23 15.88 -8.19 1.23
CA PRO A 23 16.53 -9.28 0.49
C PRO A 23 16.16 -9.25 -0.99
N GLY A 24 17.15 -9.41 -1.88
CA GLY A 24 16.93 -9.35 -3.33
C GLY A 24 16.11 -10.50 -3.93
N ALA A 25 15.84 -11.56 -3.15
CA ALA A 25 15.10 -12.73 -3.62
C ALA A 25 13.67 -12.74 -3.04
N PRO A 26 12.61 -12.81 -3.88
CA PRO A 26 11.22 -12.81 -3.41
C PRO A 26 10.88 -13.95 -2.43
N ARG A 27 11.51 -15.11 -2.58
CA ARG A 27 11.34 -16.27 -1.69
C ARG A 27 11.79 -16.01 -0.24
N GLU A 28 12.62 -15.00 -0.02
CA GLU A 28 13.09 -14.60 1.31
C GLU A 28 12.13 -13.62 2.01
N ILE A 29 11.12 -13.15 1.28
CA ILE A 29 10.16 -12.12 1.67
C ILE A 29 8.74 -12.71 1.75
N VAL A 30 8.29 -13.40 0.70
CA VAL A 30 6.94 -13.97 0.64
C VAL A 30 6.79 -15.02 1.74
N GLY A 31 5.72 -14.91 2.53
CA GLY A 31 5.46 -15.73 3.71
C GLY A 31 6.13 -15.22 4.99
N ARG A 32 6.93 -14.16 4.95
CA ARG A 32 7.52 -13.54 6.14
C ARG A 32 6.55 -12.60 6.82
N LEU A 33 6.80 -12.39 8.11
CA LEU A 33 6.10 -11.38 8.89
C LEU A 33 6.65 -9.99 8.56
N TYR A 34 5.78 -8.99 8.66
CA TYR A 34 6.18 -7.60 8.59
C TYR A 34 5.62 -6.84 9.79
N GLN A 35 6.26 -5.70 10.06
CA GLN A 35 5.74 -4.63 10.89
C GLN A 35 5.70 -3.34 10.06
N PHE A 36 4.61 -2.60 10.17
CA PHE A 36 4.48 -1.26 9.59
C PHE A 36 4.05 -0.28 10.68
N GLY A 37 4.89 0.70 10.97
CA GLY A 37 4.62 1.77 11.92
C GLY A 37 4.16 3.02 11.20
N CYS A 38 3.08 3.67 11.64
CA CYS A 38 2.73 5.01 11.14
C CYS A 38 2.23 5.93 12.24
N GLU A 39 2.50 7.22 12.04
CA GLU A 39 1.97 8.29 12.88
C GLU A 39 0.83 8.97 12.15
N GLN A 40 -0.36 8.94 12.76
CA GLN A 40 -1.46 9.75 12.29
C GLN A 40 -2.15 10.36 13.49
N THR A 41 -2.36 11.68 13.46
CA THR A 41 -2.93 12.45 14.58
C THR A 41 -2.05 12.36 15.84
N ALA A 42 -2.64 12.13 17.03
CA ALA A 42 -1.95 12.03 18.32
C ALA A 42 -1.60 10.58 18.71
N HIS A 43 -1.61 9.65 17.76
CA HIS A 43 -1.44 8.22 18.02
C HIS A 43 -0.40 7.59 17.09
N HIS A 44 0.37 6.66 17.65
CA HIS A 44 1.30 5.81 16.92
C HIS A 44 0.68 4.44 16.72
N HIS A 45 0.74 3.93 15.50
CA HIS A 45 0.10 2.70 15.11
C HIS A 45 1.11 1.70 14.58
N ILE A 46 0.93 0.45 14.97
CA ILE A 46 1.77 -0.67 14.55
C ILE A 46 0.86 -1.72 13.91
N LEU A 47 1.09 -1.97 12.63
CA LEU A 47 0.42 -3.00 11.83
C LEU A 47 1.36 -4.19 11.69
N VAL A 48 0.84 -5.38 11.93
CA VAL A 48 1.59 -6.63 11.78
C VAL A 48 0.81 -7.62 10.96
N GLY A 49 1.51 -8.37 10.12
CA GLY A 49 0.92 -9.40 9.28
C GLY A 49 1.99 -10.18 8.55
N THR A 50 1.56 -10.89 7.51
CA THR A 50 2.40 -11.73 6.64
C THR A 50 2.34 -11.24 5.21
N ILE A 51 3.47 -11.19 4.52
CA ILE A 51 3.55 -10.85 3.09
C ILE A 51 3.08 -12.05 2.27
N GLN A 52 2.12 -11.83 1.37
CA GLN A 52 1.51 -12.86 0.52
C GLN A 52 2.05 -12.85 -0.90
N ALA A 53 2.36 -11.67 -1.43
CA ALA A 53 2.93 -11.50 -2.76
C ALA A 53 3.67 -10.16 -2.86
N VAL A 54 4.53 -10.07 -3.87
CA VAL A 54 5.24 -8.85 -4.25
C VAL A 54 5.08 -8.61 -5.75
N GLU A 55 4.98 -7.36 -6.12
CA GLU A 55 4.82 -6.88 -7.49
C GLU A 55 5.69 -5.63 -7.68
N VAL A 56 6.21 -5.44 -8.90
CA VAL A 56 6.81 -4.17 -9.32
C VAL A 56 5.74 -3.41 -10.10
N SER A 57 5.48 -2.15 -9.75
CA SER A 57 4.53 -1.30 -10.46
C SER A 57 5.13 -0.79 -11.78
N ASP A 58 4.27 -0.53 -12.76
CA ASP A 58 4.66 0.06 -14.06
C ASP A 58 5.34 1.44 -13.91
N GLU A 59 5.15 2.10 -12.76
CA GLU A 59 5.68 3.43 -12.43
C GLU A 59 7.02 3.37 -11.68
N GLY A 60 7.55 2.16 -11.38
CA GLY A 60 8.88 1.99 -10.76
C GLY A 60 8.87 1.96 -9.24
N GLY A 61 7.94 1.20 -8.63
CA GLY A 61 7.89 0.96 -7.19
C GLY A 61 7.53 -0.48 -6.83
N LEU A 62 7.56 -0.81 -5.55
CA LEU A 62 7.15 -2.13 -5.06
C LEU A 62 5.78 -2.10 -4.42
N ASN A 63 4.99 -3.13 -4.70
CA ASN A 63 3.71 -3.38 -4.04
C ASN A 63 3.77 -4.72 -3.30
N PHE A 64 3.49 -4.67 -2.00
CA PHE A 64 3.41 -5.83 -1.12
C PHE A 64 1.95 -6.11 -0.78
N TYR A 65 1.47 -7.28 -1.18
CA TYR A 65 0.17 -7.78 -0.78
C TYR A 65 0.31 -8.49 0.56
N VAL A 66 -0.50 -8.11 1.54
CA VAL A 66 -0.30 -8.53 2.93
C VAL A 66 -1.57 -9.13 3.57
N THR A 67 -1.38 -10.09 4.46
CA THR A 67 -2.45 -10.56 5.36
C THR A 67 -2.73 -9.49 6.42
N ASN A 68 -3.98 -9.40 6.81
CA ASN A 68 -4.51 -8.15 7.33
C ASN A 68 -5.35 -8.30 8.62
N PRO A 69 -5.00 -7.60 9.70
CA PRO A 69 -5.94 -7.21 10.76
C PRO A 69 -6.68 -5.91 10.42
N ARG A 70 -8.01 -5.88 10.56
CA ARG A 70 -8.79 -4.64 10.36
C ARG A 70 -8.22 -3.51 11.22
N PHE A 71 -8.07 -2.34 10.61
CA PHE A 71 -7.50 -1.15 11.22
C PHE A 71 -8.47 0.03 11.02
N TRP A 72 -8.90 0.68 12.10
CA TRP A 72 -9.93 1.74 12.08
C TRP A 72 -11.21 1.39 11.30
N GLY A 73 -11.61 0.10 11.27
CA GLY A 73 -12.74 -0.36 10.47
C GLY A 73 -12.46 -0.46 8.95
N ALA A 74 -11.26 -0.06 8.52
CA ALA A 74 -10.74 -0.20 7.17
C ALA A 74 -9.85 -1.45 7.05
N ARG A 75 -9.65 -1.89 5.81
CA ARG A 75 -8.87 -3.07 5.47
C ARG A 75 -7.56 -2.62 4.82
N LEU A 76 -6.39 -2.79 5.45
CA LEU A 76 -5.09 -2.73 4.75
C LEU A 76 -5.09 -3.64 3.51
N ILE A 77 -4.79 -3.07 2.35
CA ILE A 77 -4.77 -3.78 1.07
C ILE A 77 -3.34 -4.13 0.70
N SER A 78 -2.46 -3.14 0.75
CA SER A 78 -1.07 -3.30 0.38
C SER A 78 -0.16 -2.32 1.14
N ILE A 79 1.13 -2.61 1.09
CA ILE A 79 2.19 -1.67 1.48
C ILE A 79 3.02 -1.42 0.24
N THR A 80 3.34 -0.17 -0.04
CA THR A 80 4.07 0.22 -1.25
C THR A 80 5.37 0.92 -0.88
N PHE A 81 6.39 0.73 -1.72
CA PHE A 81 7.64 1.50 -1.66
C PHE A 81 7.85 2.24 -2.96
N SER A 82 7.96 3.56 -2.89
CA SER A 82 8.18 4.44 -4.04
C SER A 82 8.92 5.69 -3.58
N ASP A 83 9.86 6.19 -4.38
CA ASP A 83 10.63 7.41 -4.09
C ASP A 83 11.27 7.43 -2.68
N GLY A 84 11.76 6.27 -2.21
CA GLY A 84 12.39 6.14 -0.90
C GLY A 84 11.41 6.14 0.28
N LYS A 85 10.10 6.10 0.03
CA LYS A 85 9.05 6.17 1.04
C LYS A 85 8.20 4.91 1.09
N TRP A 86 7.84 4.52 2.30
CA TRP A 86 6.92 3.43 2.55
C TRP A 86 5.51 3.96 2.83
N MET A 87 4.53 3.45 2.10
CA MET A 87 3.13 3.87 2.24
C MET A 87 2.23 2.65 2.50
N ALA A 88 1.33 2.74 3.48
CA ALA A 88 0.28 1.75 3.68
C ALA A 88 -1.00 2.19 2.96
N TYR A 89 -1.52 1.34 2.07
CA TYR A 89 -2.76 1.57 1.35
C TYR A 89 -3.93 0.84 2.00
N VAL A 90 -4.94 1.59 2.45
CA VAL A 90 -6.12 1.04 3.14
C VAL A 90 -7.41 1.18 2.31
N ASP A 91 -8.21 0.13 2.25
CA ASP A 91 -9.58 0.18 1.76
C ASP A 91 -10.49 0.72 2.87
N ILE A 92 -10.64 2.04 2.86
CA ILE A 92 -11.73 2.72 3.56
C ILE A 92 -12.93 2.67 2.59
N LYS A 93 -13.98 1.93 2.94
CA LYS A 93 -15.23 2.02 2.18
C LYS A 93 -15.64 3.49 2.15
N PRO A 94 -15.91 4.09 0.97
CA PRO A 94 -16.38 5.46 0.93
C PRO A 94 -17.59 5.59 1.84
N ARG A 95 -17.66 6.70 2.56
CA ARG A 95 -18.84 7.08 3.35
C ARG A 95 -20.06 6.85 2.47
N GLY A 96 -21.00 6.02 2.92
CA GLY A 96 -22.25 5.81 2.19
C GLY A 96 -23.09 7.08 2.30
N TRP A 97 -22.84 8.05 1.43
CA TRP A 97 -23.66 9.25 1.33
C TRP A 97 -25.05 8.85 0.86
N SER A 98 -26.06 9.35 1.56
CA SER A 98 -27.44 9.25 1.10
C SER A 98 -27.63 10.08 -0.17
N LYS A 99 -28.64 9.71 -0.98
CA LYS A 99 -28.99 10.44 -2.20
C LYS A 99 -29.28 11.92 -1.94
N GLU A 100 -29.86 12.23 -0.80
CA GLU A 100 -30.16 13.60 -0.37
C GLU A 100 -28.91 14.42 0.00
N GLU A 101 -27.83 13.77 0.44
CA GLU A 101 -26.55 14.45 0.71
C GLU A 101 -25.82 14.74 -0.60
N LEU A 102 -25.85 13.81 -1.56
CA LEU A 102 -25.28 14.00 -2.90
C LEU A 102 -26.01 15.09 -3.69
N GLU A 103 -27.35 15.16 -3.60
CA GLU A 103 -28.16 16.20 -4.26
C GLU A 103 -27.94 17.61 -3.68
N ARG A 104 -27.31 17.74 -2.51
CA ARG A 104 -26.99 19.02 -1.88
C ARG A 104 -25.56 19.51 -2.15
N MET A 105 -24.71 18.65 -2.68
CA MET A 105 -23.32 18.97 -3.01
C MET A 105 -23.25 19.38 -4.49
N SER A 106 -22.47 20.41 -4.80
CA SER A 106 -22.12 20.69 -6.19
C SER A 106 -21.24 19.58 -6.77
N GLU A 107 -21.23 19.40 -8.09
CA GLU A 107 -20.39 18.40 -8.76
C GLU A 107 -18.90 18.55 -8.37
N GLU A 108 -18.40 19.78 -8.24
CA GLU A 108 -17.02 20.08 -7.79
C GLU A 108 -16.76 19.71 -6.32
N GLU A 109 -17.78 19.75 -5.46
CA GLU A 109 -17.68 19.30 -4.06
C GLU A 109 -17.76 17.78 -3.95
N VAL A 110 -18.55 17.14 -4.82
CA VAL A 110 -18.61 15.67 -4.93
C VAL A 110 -17.28 15.13 -5.42
N ASP A 111 -16.73 15.70 -6.49
CA ASP A 111 -15.44 15.28 -7.04
C ASP A 111 -14.31 15.49 -6.03
N ARG A 112 -14.29 16.64 -5.34
CA ARG A 112 -13.32 16.90 -4.27
C ARG A 112 -13.50 16.00 -3.07
N ALA A 113 -14.72 15.69 -2.66
CA ALA A 113 -14.97 14.75 -1.57
C ALA A 113 -14.60 13.31 -1.95
N ILE A 114 -14.71 12.94 -3.23
CA ILE A 114 -14.22 11.67 -3.76
C ILE A 114 -12.69 11.67 -3.78
N GLU A 115 -12.06 12.72 -4.29
CA GLU A 115 -10.61 12.89 -4.33
C GLU A 115 -9.98 12.94 -2.93
N GLU A 116 -10.55 13.67 -1.98
CA GLU A 116 -10.10 13.72 -0.58
C GLU A 116 -10.27 12.37 0.11
N ASN A 117 -11.31 11.60 -0.24
CA ASN A 117 -11.57 10.25 0.30
C ASN A 117 -10.69 9.18 -0.38
N ILE A 118 -10.15 9.45 -1.57
CA ILE A 118 -9.11 8.65 -2.25
C ILE A 118 -7.71 9.02 -1.71
N ALA A 119 -7.42 10.30 -1.54
CA ALA A 119 -6.14 10.83 -1.04
C ALA A 119 -5.88 10.49 0.43
N ALA A 120 -6.92 10.29 1.23
CA ALA A 120 -6.83 9.93 2.66
C ALA A 120 -6.49 8.45 2.95
N LYS A 121 -6.06 7.64 1.97
CA LYS A 121 -5.87 6.18 2.12
C LYS A 121 -4.42 5.70 2.15
N PHE A 122 -3.46 6.59 1.93
CA PHE A 122 -2.04 6.28 2.00
C PHE A 122 -1.45 6.87 3.26
N PHE A 123 -0.88 6.03 4.10
CA PHE A 123 -0.16 6.47 5.30
C PHE A 123 1.32 6.26 5.10
N GLU A 124 2.09 7.35 5.10
CA GLU A 124 3.54 7.27 5.18
C GLU A 124 3.93 6.66 6.51
N GLY A 125 4.92 5.79 6.50
CA GLY A 125 5.35 5.08 7.68
C GLY A 125 6.69 4.38 7.52
N GLU A 126 6.99 3.53 8.48
CA GLU A 126 8.20 2.74 8.53
C GLU A 126 7.86 1.27 8.35
N PHE A 127 8.51 0.63 7.39
CA PHE A 127 8.36 -0.80 7.14
C PHE A 127 9.55 -1.58 7.69
N GLN A 128 9.26 -2.72 8.32
CA GLN A 128 10.26 -3.66 8.77
C GLN A 128 9.85 -5.09 8.41
N LEU A 129 10.76 -5.82 7.77
CA LEU A 129 10.68 -7.27 7.60
C LEU A 129 11.16 -7.96 8.88
N LEU A 130 10.41 -8.94 9.39
CA LEU A 130 10.69 -9.65 10.64
C LEU A 130 11.23 -11.08 10.42
#